data_AF-A0AA86RMM3-F1
#
_entry.id   AF-A0AA86RMM3-F1
#
_cell.length_a   1.000
_cell.length_b   1.000
_cell.length_c   1.000
_cell.angle_alpha   90.00
_cell.angle_beta   90.00
_cell.angle_gamma   90.00
#
_symmetry.space_group_name_H-M   'P 1'
#
loop_
_entity.id
_entity.type
_entity.pdbx_description
1 polymer ?
#
loop_
_entity_poly.entity_id
_entity_poly.type
_entity_poly.pdbx_seq_one_letter_code
_entity_poly.pdbx_strand_id
1 'polypeptide(L)'
;MWKVVRFAASRSRQFSTAIPWPCKVHKRGTDILHDPWFNKDTGFPLTERDRLGLRGLLPPRVISFEHQYDRFMDSYRSLEKNTQGQSDKFVSLSKWRILNRLHDRNETLYYRVLIDNIKEFAPIIYTPTVGLVCENYSGLFRRPRGMYFSAKDRGEMMSMIYNWPADEVDMIVLTDGSRILGLGDLGVQGIGIPIGKLDMYVAAAGINPRKILPVMLDVGTNNETLLKDPLCE
;
A
#
# COMPACT_ATOMS: atom_id res chain seq x y z
N MET A 1 32.11 -36.42 31.90
CA MET A 1 31.32 -36.65 30.67
C MET A 1 30.31 -35.50 30.57
N TRP A 2 30.51 -34.60 29.61
CA TRP A 2 29.76 -33.35 29.49
C TRP A 2 28.35 -33.61 28.93
N LYS A 3 27.31 -33.05 29.54
CA LYS A 3 26.02 -32.80 28.88
C LYS A 3 25.58 -31.37 29.20
N VAL A 4 25.95 -30.47 28.30
CA VAL A 4 25.45 -29.10 28.24
C VAL A 4 24.02 -29.17 27.72
N VAL A 5 23.06 -28.78 28.56
CA VAL A 5 21.66 -28.55 28.17
C VAL A 5 21.65 -27.29 27.30
N ARG A 6 21.45 -27.45 25.99
CA ARG A 6 21.19 -26.33 25.09
C ARG A 6 19.79 -25.79 25.38
N PHE A 7 19.72 -24.63 26.03
CA PHE A 7 18.55 -23.77 25.97
C PHE A 7 18.30 -23.42 24.49
N ALA A 8 17.17 -23.88 23.94
CA ALA A 8 16.63 -23.31 22.72
C ALA A 8 16.17 -21.89 23.08
N ALA A 9 17.03 -20.90 22.83
CA ALA A 9 16.63 -19.52 22.82
C ALA A 9 15.54 -19.38 21.75
N SER A 10 14.30 -19.25 22.20
CA SER A 10 13.19 -18.70 21.45
C SER A 10 13.70 -17.42 20.77
N ARG A 11 13.92 -17.48 19.44
CA ARG A 11 14.09 -16.28 18.64
C ARG A 11 12.74 -15.59 18.66
N SER A 12 12.56 -14.64 19.59
CA SER A 12 11.54 -13.63 19.40
C SER A 12 11.80 -13.02 18.03
N ARG A 13 10.86 -13.18 17.10
CA ARG A 13 10.86 -12.36 15.88
C ARG A 13 10.64 -10.93 16.38
N GLN A 14 11.72 -10.19 16.59
CA GLN A 14 11.62 -8.75 16.68
C GLN A 14 11.02 -8.32 15.35
N PHE A 15 9.79 -7.78 15.37
CA PHE A 15 9.27 -6.99 14.28
C PHE A 15 10.25 -5.82 14.12
N SER A 16 11.27 -6.01 13.28
CA SER A 16 12.47 -5.17 13.25
C SER A 16 12.07 -3.75 12.88
N THR A 17 12.16 -2.85 13.86
CA THR A 17 11.98 -1.39 13.75
C THR A 17 13.23 -0.68 13.24
N ALA A 18 14.34 -1.39 13.06
CA ALA A 18 15.57 -0.81 12.51
C ALA A 18 15.65 -1.08 11.00
N ILE A 19 15.81 -0.02 10.20
CA ILE A 19 16.25 -0.12 8.80
C ILE A 19 17.74 -0.47 8.85
N PRO A 20 18.14 -1.73 8.57
CA PRO A 20 19.53 -2.10 8.67
C PRO A 20 20.14 -1.91 7.27
N TRP A 21 21.09 -0.98 7.16
CA TRP A 21 21.99 -0.78 6.01
C TRP A 21 21.43 -0.03 4.79
N PRO A 22 22.30 0.63 4.00
CA PRO A 22 21.92 1.16 2.69
C PRO A 22 21.33 0.03 1.83
N CYS A 23 20.12 0.27 1.30
CA CYS A 23 19.46 -0.71 0.46
C CYS A 23 20.25 -0.87 -0.85
N LYS A 24 20.60 -2.11 -1.20
CA LYS A 24 21.19 -2.41 -2.51
C LYS A 24 20.12 -2.23 -3.58
N VAL A 25 20.34 -1.28 -4.49
CA VAL A 25 19.44 -0.99 -5.61
C VAL A 25 20.05 -1.54 -6.89
N HIS A 26 19.37 -2.50 -7.51
CA HIS A 26 19.77 -3.05 -8.81
C HIS A 26 19.08 -2.36 -10.00
N LYS A 27 18.02 -1.59 -9.74
CA LYS A 27 17.27 -0.81 -10.73
C LYS A 27 18.00 0.48 -11.11
N ARG A 28 17.74 1.02 -12.31
CA ARG A 28 18.28 2.29 -12.81
C ARG A 28 17.26 3.03 -13.68
N GLY A 29 17.47 4.32 -13.91
CA GLY A 29 16.64 5.13 -14.79
C GLY A 29 15.17 5.17 -14.36
N THR A 30 14.28 4.99 -15.33
CA THR A 30 12.83 5.02 -15.13
C THR A 30 12.33 3.93 -14.18
N ASP A 31 13.01 2.79 -14.08
CA ASP A 31 12.59 1.69 -13.21
C ASP A 31 12.58 2.07 -11.73
N ILE A 32 13.45 3.02 -11.33
CA ILE A 32 13.47 3.57 -9.98
C ILE A 32 12.30 4.53 -9.78
N LEU A 33 11.99 5.35 -10.79
CA LEU A 33 10.90 6.33 -10.71
C LEU A 33 9.53 5.65 -10.66
N HIS A 34 9.40 4.46 -11.25
CA HIS A 34 8.17 3.67 -11.23
C HIS A 34 8.03 2.74 -10.01
N ASP A 35 9.09 2.58 -9.22
CA ASP A 35 9.09 1.81 -7.99
C ASP A 35 8.85 2.71 -6.77
N PRO A 36 7.66 2.68 -6.14
CA PRO A 36 7.29 3.57 -5.05
C PRO A 36 8.17 3.42 -3.82
N TRP A 37 8.82 2.26 -3.67
CA TRP A 37 9.73 1.96 -2.59
C TRP A 37 11.04 2.75 -2.70
N PHE A 38 11.56 2.92 -3.93
CA PHE A 38 12.81 3.62 -4.18
C PHE A 38 12.63 5.07 -4.62
N ASN A 39 11.46 5.41 -5.16
CA ASN A 39 11.21 6.73 -5.70
C ASN A 39 11.20 7.80 -4.59
N LYS A 40 12.04 8.83 -4.77
CA LYS A 40 12.12 10.03 -3.91
C LYS A 40 11.57 11.28 -4.60
N ASP A 41 10.83 11.10 -5.70
CA ASP A 41 10.34 12.15 -6.58
C ASP A 41 11.46 13.13 -6.99
N THR A 42 11.34 14.40 -6.62
CA THR A 42 12.33 15.45 -6.93
C THR A 42 13.43 15.56 -5.87
N GLY A 43 13.42 14.67 -4.89
CA GLY A 43 14.31 14.67 -3.72
C GLY A 43 15.60 13.89 -3.91
N PHE A 44 15.78 13.21 -5.05
CA PHE A 44 17.06 12.59 -5.37
C PHE A 44 18.18 13.64 -5.39
N PRO A 45 19.22 13.52 -4.54
CA PRO A 45 20.43 14.33 -4.63
C PRO A 45 21.10 14.19 -6.00
N LEU A 46 21.84 15.20 -6.44
CA LEU A 46 22.52 15.16 -7.74
C LEU A 46 23.44 13.94 -7.91
N THR A 47 24.13 13.54 -6.84
CA THR A 47 24.98 12.34 -6.82
C THR A 47 24.20 11.05 -7.04
N GLU A 48 23.00 10.92 -6.47
CA GLU A 48 22.10 9.79 -6.74
C GLU A 48 21.57 9.85 -8.16
N ARG A 49 21.20 11.04 -8.66
CA ARG A 49 20.72 11.19 -10.03
C ARG A 49 21.76 10.77 -11.07
N ASP A 50 23.02 11.13 -10.88
CA ASP A 50 24.10 10.72 -11.79
C ASP A 50 24.35 9.20 -11.70
N ARG A 51 24.43 8.63 -10.49
CA ARG A 51 24.71 7.19 -10.28
C ARG A 51 23.57 6.28 -10.74
N LEU A 52 22.33 6.74 -10.59
CA LEU A 52 21.12 5.99 -10.89
C LEU A 52 20.60 6.28 -12.31
N GLY A 53 21.21 7.19 -13.06
CA GLY A 53 20.79 7.53 -14.42
C GLY A 53 19.48 8.32 -14.50
N LEU A 54 19.23 9.21 -13.54
CA LEU A 54 18.01 10.03 -13.44
C LEU A 54 18.19 11.46 -13.97
N ARG A 55 19.42 11.85 -14.31
CA ARG A 55 19.70 13.19 -14.84
C ARG A 55 19.01 13.36 -16.20
N GLY A 56 18.25 14.44 -16.35
CA GLY A 56 17.40 14.68 -17.52
C GLY A 56 15.98 14.11 -17.41
N LEU A 57 15.72 13.19 -16.48
CA LEU A 57 14.38 12.63 -16.24
C LEU A 57 13.59 13.41 -15.17
N LEU A 58 14.28 14.22 -14.37
CA LEU A 58 13.70 15.03 -13.30
C LEU A 58 14.06 16.51 -13.49
N PRO A 59 13.18 17.45 -13.09
CA PRO A 59 13.50 18.88 -13.04
C PRO A 59 14.81 19.14 -12.28
N PRO A 60 15.63 20.14 -12.68
CA PRO A 60 16.99 20.31 -12.16
C PRO A 60 17.03 20.63 -10.66
N ARG A 61 15.99 21.29 -10.13
CA ARG A 61 15.90 21.62 -8.71
C ARG A 61 15.70 20.36 -7.88
N VAL A 62 16.56 20.17 -6.89
CA VAL A 62 16.38 19.17 -5.83
C VAL A 62 15.49 19.77 -4.75
N ILE A 63 14.41 19.07 -4.41
CA ILE A 63 13.43 19.53 -3.43
C ILE A 63 13.55 18.66 -2.18
N SER A 64 13.77 19.29 -1.02
CA SER A 64 13.90 18.60 0.25
C SER A 64 12.62 17.83 0.62
N PHE A 65 12.77 16.85 1.49
CA PHE A 65 11.67 15.99 1.90
C PHE A 65 10.53 16.79 2.56
N GLU A 66 10.86 17.80 3.36
CA GLU A 66 9.93 18.70 4.04
C GLU A 66 9.11 19.50 3.02
N HIS A 67 9.75 20.04 1.99
CA HIS A 67 9.04 20.77 0.93
C HIS A 67 8.15 19.86 0.08
N GLN A 68 8.50 18.57 -0.09
CA GLN A 68 7.62 17.61 -0.76
C GLN A 68 6.39 17.30 0.09
N TYR A 69 6.60 17.15 1.40
CA TYR A 69 5.53 16.99 2.38
C TYR A 69 4.59 18.20 2.36
N ASP A 70 5.12 19.42 2.47
CA ASP A 70 4.32 20.64 2.46
C ASP A 70 3.52 20.78 1.17
N ARG A 71 4.14 20.53 0.01
CA ARG A 71 3.46 20.54 -1.29
C ARG A 71 2.29 19.55 -1.34
N PHE A 72 2.48 18.36 -0.78
CA PHE A 72 1.41 17.37 -0.70
C PHE A 72 0.28 17.86 0.19
N MET A 73 0.60 18.36 1.38
CA MET A 73 -0.39 18.89 2.32
C MET A 73 -1.15 20.10 1.77
N ASP A 74 -0.50 20.95 0.99
CA ASP A 74 -1.16 22.08 0.31
C ASP A 74 -2.09 21.60 -0.80
N SER A 75 -1.68 20.58 -1.56
CA SER A 75 -2.53 19.94 -2.57
C SER A 75 -3.76 19.28 -1.93
N TYR A 76 -3.56 18.62 -0.79
CA TYR A 76 -4.63 18.01 -0.01
C TYR A 76 -5.60 19.07 0.54
N ARG A 77 -5.09 20.14 1.16
CA ARG A 77 -5.92 21.26 1.65
C ARG A 77 -6.66 21.99 0.53
N SER A 78 -6.06 22.10 -0.65
CA SER A 78 -6.75 22.63 -1.84
C SER A 78 -7.88 21.72 -2.28
N LEU A 79 -7.69 20.40 -2.25
CA LEU A 79 -8.74 19.44 -2.56
C LEU A 79 -9.91 19.61 -1.58
N GLU A 80 -9.62 19.73 -0.27
CA GLU A 80 -10.65 19.95 0.74
C GLU A 80 -11.50 21.18 0.43
N LYS A 81 -10.85 22.33 0.16
CA LYS A 81 -11.53 23.57 -0.22
C LYS A 81 -12.39 23.40 -1.48
N ASN A 82 -11.85 22.76 -2.52
CA ASN A 82 -12.56 22.58 -3.79
C ASN A 82 -13.75 21.61 -3.68
N THR A 83 -13.75 20.73 -2.67
CA THR A 83 -14.83 19.78 -2.42
C THR A 83 -15.83 20.25 -1.38
N GLN A 84 -15.71 21.48 -0.87
CA GLN A 84 -16.69 22.06 0.06
C GLN A 84 -18.08 22.12 -0.58
N GLY A 85 -19.09 21.65 0.15
CA GLY A 85 -20.48 21.58 -0.33
C GLY A 85 -20.82 20.35 -1.18
N GLN A 86 -19.86 19.45 -1.42
CA GLN A 86 -20.12 18.15 -2.03
C GLN A 86 -20.59 17.12 -0.99
N SER A 87 -21.12 15.99 -1.45
CA SER A 87 -21.52 14.90 -0.55
C SER A 87 -20.31 14.29 0.17
N ASP A 88 -20.50 13.86 1.42
CA ASP A 88 -19.44 13.26 2.24
C ASP A 88 -18.77 12.05 1.57
N LYS A 89 -19.55 11.26 0.83
CA LYS A 89 -19.03 10.12 0.04
C LYS A 89 -18.05 10.58 -1.04
N PHE A 90 -18.41 11.63 -1.78
CA PHE A 90 -17.55 12.19 -2.84
C PHE A 90 -16.27 12.79 -2.27
N VAL A 91 -16.38 13.53 -1.17
CA VAL A 91 -15.23 14.12 -0.47
C VAL A 91 -14.28 13.03 0.00
N SER A 92 -14.80 12.00 0.69
CA SER A 92 -14.00 10.90 1.24
C SER A 92 -13.28 10.10 0.16
N LEU A 93 -13.97 9.75 -0.94
CA LEU A 93 -13.36 9.07 -2.09
C LEU A 93 -12.29 9.94 -2.76
N SER A 94 -12.50 11.25 -2.86
CA SER A 94 -11.52 12.18 -3.43
C SER A 94 -10.26 12.26 -2.56
N LYS A 95 -10.43 12.35 -1.24
CA LYS A 95 -9.32 12.29 -0.26
C LYS A 95 -8.57 10.97 -0.32
N TRP A 96 -9.28 9.85 -0.44
CA TRP A 96 -8.66 8.54 -0.62
C TRP A 96 -7.85 8.47 -1.93
N ARG A 97 -8.39 8.98 -3.04
CA ARG A 97 -7.70 8.98 -4.35
C ARG A 97 -6.38 9.74 -4.32
N ILE A 98 -6.31 10.89 -3.66
CA ILE A 98 -5.06 11.66 -3.58
C ILE A 98 -4.01 10.95 -2.70
N LEU A 99 -4.43 10.30 -1.61
CA LEU A 99 -3.55 9.48 -0.78
C LEU A 99 -3.06 8.24 -1.52
N ASN A 100 -3.96 7.53 -2.23
CA ASN A 100 -3.59 6.36 -3.01
C ASN A 100 -2.61 6.71 -4.15
N ARG A 101 -2.79 7.86 -4.80
CA ARG A 101 -1.81 8.37 -5.79
C ARG A 101 -0.44 8.65 -5.19
N LEU A 102 -0.39 9.14 -3.95
CA LEU A 102 0.88 9.31 -3.25
C LEU A 102 1.51 7.95 -2.93
N HIS A 103 0.70 7.01 -2.42
CA HIS A 103 1.14 5.65 -2.14
C HIS A 103 1.70 4.95 -3.39
N ASP A 104 1.07 5.12 -4.55
CA ASP A 104 1.50 4.54 -5.84
C ASP A 104 2.75 5.20 -6.44
N ARG A 105 3.18 6.34 -5.88
CA ARG A 105 4.31 7.12 -6.39
C ARG A 105 5.50 7.08 -5.45
N ASN A 106 5.31 7.33 -4.16
CA ASN A 106 6.37 7.49 -3.18
C ASN A 106 5.86 7.01 -1.81
N GLU A 107 6.21 5.76 -1.50
CA GLU A 107 5.74 5.04 -0.32
C GLU A 107 6.33 5.61 0.98
N THR A 108 7.58 6.10 0.92
CA THR A 108 8.23 6.75 2.07
C THR A 108 7.49 8.03 2.46
N LEU A 109 7.16 8.88 1.47
CA LEU A 109 6.41 10.11 1.71
C LEU A 109 4.97 9.82 2.14
N TYR A 110 4.34 8.81 1.54
CA TYR A 110 3.00 8.34 1.94
C TYR A 110 2.93 7.99 3.42
N TYR A 111 3.80 7.10 3.90
CA TYR A 111 3.77 6.69 5.30
C TYR A 111 4.18 7.83 6.24
N ARG A 112 5.08 8.72 5.84
CA ARG A 112 5.36 9.93 6.63
C ARG A 112 4.12 10.79 6.83
N VAL A 113 3.41 11.08 5.75
CA VAL A 113 2.17 11.86 5.74
C VAL A 113 1.11 11.21 6.63
N LEU A 114 0.98 9.88 6.56
CA LEU A 114 0.06 9.13 7.41
C LEU A 114 0.44 9.18 8.89
N ILE A 115 1.71 8.96 9.22
CA ILE A 115 2.18 8.94 10.62
C ILE A 115 1.96 10.31 11.28
N ASP A 116 2.33 11.39 10.59
CA ASP A 116 2.22 12.75 11.14
C ASP A 116 0.76 13.21 11.32
N ASN A 117 -0.18 12.65 10.54
CA ASN A 117 -1.59 13.07 10.52
C ASN A 117 -2.58 11.90 10.70
N ILE A 118 -2.19 10.86 11.45
CA ILE A 118 -2.93 9.59 11.50
C ILE A 118 -4.38 9.76 11.95
N LYS A 119 -4.64 10.71 12.86
CA LYS A 119 -5.99 11.01 13.36
C LYS A 119 -6.93 11.47 12.23
N GLU A 120 -6.41 12.21 11.26
CA GLU A 120 -7.19 12.73 10.13
C GLU A 120 -7.28 11.70 8.99
N PHE A 121 -6.19 10.99 8.71
CA PHE A 121 -6.13 10.10 7.54
C PHE A 121 -6.58 8.67 7.80
N ALA A 122 -6.55 8.17 9.04
CA ALA A 122 -7.08 6.86 9.39
C ALA A 122 -8.52 6.62 8.89
N PRO A 123 -9.50 7.54 9.08
CA PRO A 123 -10.86 7.33 8.55
C PRO A 123 -10.96 7.40 7.02
N ILE A 124 -9.92 7.91 6.34
CA ILE A 124 -9.85 7.98 4.87
C ILE A 124 -9.23 6.71 4.28
N ILE A 125 -8.15 6.19 4.87
CA ILE A 125 -7.48 4.96 4.38
C ILE A 125 -8.13 3.67 4.89
N TYR A 126 -8.90 3.76 5.98
CA TYR A 126 -9.61 2.65 6.59
C TYR A 126 -11.10 3.01 6.77
N THR A 127 -11.73 2.55 7.84
CA THR A 127 -13.16 2.74 8.09
C THR A 127 -13.51 4.20 8.41
N PRO A 128 -14.55 4.79 7.81
CA PRO A 128 -15.57 4.15 6.95
C PRO A 128 -15.27 4.17 5.44
N THR A 129 -14.32 5.00 4.98
CA THR A 129 -14.09 5.27 3.55
C THR A 129 -13.67 4.04 2.75
N VAL A 130 -12.90 3.13 3.36
CA VAL A 130 -12.47 1.87 2.70
C VAL A 130 -13.65 1.01 2.26
N GLY A 131 -14.79 1.09 2.95
CA GLY A 131 -16.01 0.40 2.53
C GLY A 131 -16.52 0.93 1.19
N LEU A 132 -16.60 2.26 1.05
CA LEU A 132 -16.97 2.93 -0.22
C LEU A 132 -15.97 2.61 -1.34
N VAL A 133 -14.69 2.48 -0.99
CA VAL A 133 -13.64 2.08 -1.95
C VAL A 133 -13.86 0.64 -2.40
N CYS A 134 -14.20 -0.28 -1.50
CA CYS A 134 -14.49 -1.68 -1.84
C CYS A 134 -15.77 -1.81 -2.68
N GLU A 135 -16.79 -0.98 -2.48
CA GLU A 135 -18.00 -0.98 -3.33
C GLU A 135 -17.72 -0.53 -4.77
N ASN A 136 -16.65 0.25 -4.99
CA ASN A 136 -16.32 0.87 -6.27
C ASN A 136 -14.93 0.46 -6.78
N TYR A 137 -14.37 -0.65 -6.27
CA TYR A 137 -12.96 -0.96 -6.41
C TYR A 137 -12.56 -1.18 -7.86
N SER A 138 -13.39 -1.87 -8.64
CA SER A 138 -13.12 -2.15 -10.06
C SER A 138 -12.94 -0.88 -10.89
N GLY A 139 -13.76 0.15 -10.66
CA GLY A 139 -13.60 1.47 -11.30
C GLY A 139 -12.46 2.32 -10.73
N LEU A 140 -12.00 2.02 -9.52
CA LEU A 140 -10.91 2.71 -8.84
C LEU A 140 -9.54 2.03 -9.03
N PHE A 141 -9.51 0.83 -9.60
CA PHE A 141 -8.29 0.05 -9.79
C PHE A 141 -7.26 0.81 -10.65
N ARG A 142 -6.02 0.88 -10.18
CA ARG A 142 -4.91 1.58 -10.87
C ARG A 142 -3.63 0.76 -10.89
N ARG A 143 -3.18 0.35 -9.70
CA ARG A 143 -1.96 -0.44 -9.51
C ARG A 143 -2.30 -1.63 -8.61
N PRO A 144 -1.90 -2.86 -8.98
CA PRO A 144 -2.14 -4.02 -8.13
C PRO A 144 -1.37 -3.89 -6.81
N ARG A 145 -2.04 -4.19 -5.70
CA ARG A 145 -1.48 -4.18 -4.35
C ARG A 145 -1.93 -5.43 -3.60
N GLY A 146 -0.99 -6.35 -3.40
CA GLY A 146 -1.28 -7.66 -2.83
C GLY A 146 -1.36 -8.75 -3.89
N MET A 147 -1.63 -9.96 -3.42
CA MET A 147 -1.78 -11.15 -4.25
C MET A 147 -3.23 -11.62 -4.28
N TYR A 148 -3.64 -12.16 -5.42
CA TYR A 148 -4.96 -12.70 -5.65
C TYR A 148 -4.82 -14.19 -5.93
N PHE A 149 -5.59 -15.01 -5.22
CA PHE A 149 -5.69 -16.45 -5.44
C PHE A 149 -7.14 -16.81 -5.68
N SER A 150 -7.42 -17.45 -6.80
CA SER A 150 -8.75 -17.93 -7.14
C SER A 150 -8.95 -19.37 -6.68
N ALA A 151 -10.21 -19.80 -6.53
CA ALA A 151 -10.55 -21.22 -6.41
C ALA A 151 -10.00 -22.06 -7.57
N LYS A 152 -9.77 -21.46 -8.75
CA LYS A 152 -9.17 -22.10 -9.93
C LYS A 152 -7.68 -22.42 -9.75
N ASP A 153 -6.99 -21.75 -8.83
CA ASP A 153 -5.55 -21.92 -8.57
C ASP A 153 -5.25 -23.08 -7.61
N ARG A 154 -6.26 -23.91 -7.30
CA ARG A 154 -6.12 -25.05 -6.38
C ARG A 154 -5.03 -26.01 -6.88
N GLY A 155 -3.97 -26.13 -6.09
CA GLY A 155 -2.80 -26.95 -6.41
C GLY A 155 -1.59 -26.13 -6.87
N GLU A 156 -1.81 -24.91 -7.37
CA GLU A 156 -0.76 -24.02 -7.91
C GLU A 156 -0.45 -22.82 -6.99
N MET A 157 -1.27 -22.56 -5.96
CA MET A 157 -1.06 -21.40 -5.07
C MET A 157 0.36 -21.34 -4.47
N MET A 158 1.00 -22.49 -4.22
CA MET A 158 2.36 -22.53 -3.68
C MET A 158 3.40 -21.98 -4.68
N SER A 159 3.25 -22.27 -5.97
CA SER A 159 4.16 -21.75 -7.00
C SER A 159 3.95 -20.24 -7.20
N MET A 160 2.70 -19.78 -7.10
CA MET A 160 2.35 -18.36 -7.23
C MET A 160 2.97 -17.47 -6.14
N ILE A 161 3.16 -17.96 -4.91
CA ILE A 161 3.77 -17.19 -3.80
C ILE A 161 5.14 -16.63 -4.17
N TYR A 162 5.91 -17.33 -5.02
CA TYR A 162 7.22 -16.88 -5.48
C TYR A 162 7.16 -15.66 -6.41
N ASN A 163 5.98 -15.27 -6.89
CA ASN A 163 5.80 -14.04 -7.66
C ASN A 163 5.79 -12.78 -6.78
N TRP A 164 5.65 -12.91 -5.45
CA TRP A 164 5.73 -11.77 -4.54
C TRP A 164 7.16 -11.21 -4.51
N PRO A 165 7.37 -9.90 -4.67
CA PRO A 165 8.71 -9.33 -4.80
C PRO A 165 9.52 -9.29 -3.49
N ALA A 166 8.92 -9.60 -2.34
CA ALA A 166 9.61 -9.61 -1.06
C ALA A 166 9.88 -11.05 -0.60
N ASP A 167 11.15 -11.35 -0.33
CA ASP A 167 11.60 -12.67 0.14
C ASP A 167 11.15 -12.99 1.57
N GLU A 168 10.95 -11.95 2.40
CA GLU A 168 10.55 -12.07 3.81
C GLU A 168 9.25 -11.33 4.08
N VAL A 169 8.19 -12.09 4.39
CA VAL A 169 6.90 -11.56 4.83
C VAL A 169 6.68 -11.94 6.30
N ASP A 170 6.48 -10.94 7.14
CA ASP A 170 6.20 -11.09 8.58
C ASP A 170 4.70 -11.03 8.89
N MET A 171 3.90 -10.35 8.06
CA MET A 171 2.47 -10.18 8.29
C MET A 171 1.65 -10.33 7.01
N ILE A 172 0.63 -11.18 7.07
CA ILE A 172 -0.34 -11.38 6.01
C ILE A 172 -1.71 -10.96 6.55
N VAL A 173 -2.44 -10.17 5.77
CA VAL A 173 -3.87 -9.96 5.99
C VAL A 173 -4.59 -10.47 4.76
N LEU A 174 -5.54 -11.38 4.96
CA LEU A 174 -6.29 -11.98 3.87
C LEU A 174 -7.79 -11.80 4.09
N THR A 175 -8.53 -11.76 2.98
CA THR A 175 -9.99 -11.76 2.97
C THR A 175 -10.49 -12.53 1.74
N ASP A 176 -11.65 -13.15 1.85
CA ASP A 176 -12.41 -13.71 0.72
C ASP A 176 -13.41 -12.69 0.13
N GLY A 177 -13.72 -11.64 0.90
CA GLY A 177 -14.65 -10.60 0.47
C GLY A 177 -16.12 -10.91 0.73
N SER A 178 -16.43 -12.04 1.36
CA SER A 178 -17.80 -12.50 1.58
C SER A 178 -18.57 -11.65 2.60
N ARG A 179 -17.86 -10.96 3.49
CA ARG A 179 -18.46 -10.03 4.47
C ARG A 179 -17.55 -8.84 4.76
N ILE A 180 -17.64 -7.83 3.91
CA ILE A 180 -16.96 -6.54 4.12
C ILE A 180 -17.77 -5.68 5.09
N LEU A 181 -17.40 -5.72 6.36
CA LEU A 181 -17.99 -4.91 7.42
C LEU A 181 -19.53 -5.08 7.48
N GLY A 182 -20.29 -4.01 7.23
CA GLY A 182 -21.74 -4.00 7.12
C GLY A 182 -22.26 -3.95 5.68
N LEU A 183 -21.39 -4.06 4.68
CA LEU A 183 -21.71 -3.93 3.25
C LEU A 183 -22.04 -5.28 2.58
N GLY A 184 -21.80 -6.38 3.28
CA GLY A 184 -22.06 -7.73 2.79
C GLY A 184 -20.96 -8.25 1.88
N ASP A 185 -21.35 -9.05 0.90
CA ASP A 185 -20.45 -9.70 -0.05
C ASP A 185 -20.04 -8.72 -1.15
N LEU A 186 -18.74 -8.44 -1.24
CA LEU A 186 -18.14 -7.62 -2.29
C LEU A 186 -17.17 -8.41 -3.17
N GLY A 187 -17.08 -9.73 -3.00
CA GLY A 187 -16.15 -10.60 -3.73
C GLY A 187 -14.73 -10.03 -3.77
N VAL A 188 -14.07 -10.16 -4.92
CA VAL A 188 -12.70 -9.70 -5.20
C VAL A 188 -12.43 -8.22 -4.88
N GLN A 189 -13.47 -7.37 -4.87
CA GLN A 189 -13.34 -5.95 -4.53
C GLN A 189 -13.02 -5.70 -3.05
N GLY A 190 -13.19 -6.72 -2.21
CA GLY A 190 -12.85 -6.70 -0.79
C GLY A 190 -11.36 -6.53 -0.47
N ILE A 191 -10.46 -6.64 -1.45
CA ILE A 191 -9.00 -6.49 -1.28
C ILE A 191 -8.59 -5.14 -0.65
N GLY A 192 -9.43 -4.11 -0.78
CA GLY A 192 -9.22 -2.82 -0.13
C GLY A 192 -9.09 -2.92 1.40
N ILE A 193 -9.75 -3.91 2.03
CA ILE A 193 -9.68 -4.13 3.49
C ILE A 193 -8.28 -4.61 3.92
N PRO A 194 -7.70 -5.70 3.37
CA PRO A 194 -6.32 -6.07 3.63
C PRO A 194 -5.31 -4.95 3.43
N ILE A 195 -5.43 -4.20 2.32
CA ILE A 195 -4.51 -3.10 2.02
C ILE A 195 -4.59 -2.03 3.12
N GLY A 196 -5.79 -1.50 3.39
CA GLY A 196 -5.96 -0.44 4.39
C GLY A 196 -5.59 -0.89 5.81
N LYS A 197 -5.83 -2.15 6.15
CA LYS A 197 -5.47 -2.71 7.46
C LYS A 197 -3.95 -2.81 7.62
N LEU A 198 -3.24 -3.23 6.58
CA LEU A 198 -1.78 -3.27 6.58
C LEU A 198 -1.17 -1.87 6.58
N ASP A 199 -1.75 -0.90 5.87
CA ASP A 199 -1.32 0.50 5.93
C ASP A 199 -1.43 1.07 7.36
N MET A 200 -2.50 0.71 8.09
CA MET A 200 -2.64 1.04 9.51
C MET A 200 -1.57 0.36 10.38
N TYR A 201 -1.22 -0.90 10.11
CA TYR A 201 -0.15 -1.59 10.83
C TYR A 201 1.22 -0.96 10.58
N VAL A 202 1.50 -0.54 9.36
CA VAL A 202 2.75 0.16 9.02
C VAL A 202 2.79 1.53 9.72
N ALA A 203 1.75 2.35 9.56
CA ALA A 203 1.71 3.71 10.09
C ALA A 203 1.62 3.77 11.62
N ALA A 204 0.79 2.92 12.25
CA ALA A 204 0.53 3.00 13.69
C ALA A 204 1.44 2.09 14.52
N ALA A 205 1.88 0.95 13.99
CA ALA A 205 2.70 -0.02 14.72
C ALA A 205 4.16 -0.10 14.23
N GLY A 206 4.53 0.66 13.20
CA GLY A 206 5.92 0.72 12.71
C GLY A 206 6.39 -0.56 12.02
N ILE A 207 5.46 -1.37 11.51
CA ILE A 207 5.79 -2.57 10.75
C ILE A 207 6.42 -2.16 9.42
N ASN A 208 7.47 -2.86 8.98
CA ASN A 208 8.13 -2.58 7.72
C ASN A 208 7.18 -2.91 6.54
N PRO A 209 6.86 -1.96 5.64
CA PRO A 209 5.96 -2.19 4.52
C PRO A 209 6.48 -3.20 3.48
N ARG A 210 7.79 -3.53 3.47
CA ARG A 210 8.31 -4.65 2.66
C ARG A 210 7.94 -6.03 3.18
N LYS A 211 7.55 -6.11 4.46
CA LYS A 211 7.30 -7.38 5.15
C LYS A 211 5.81 -7.67 5.35
N ILE A 212 4.96 -6.92 4.65
CA ILE A 212 3.51 -7.11 4.66
C ILE A 212 3.06 -7.70 3.32
N LEU A 213 1.99 -8.47 3.35
CA LEU A 213 1.38 -9.06 2.17
C LEU A 213 -0.15 -9.03 2.29
N PRO A 214 -0.83 -8.12 1.55
CA PRO A 214 -2.28 -8.17 1.38
C PRO A 214 -2.65 -9.35 0.47
N VAL A 215 -3.66 -10.13 0.84
CA VAL A 215 -4.10 -11.29 0.06
C VAL A 215 -5.61 -11.26 -0.16
N MET A 216 -6.02 -11.57 -1.39
CA MET A 216 -7.41 -11.82 -1.77
C MET A 216 -7.61 -13.29 -2.13
N LEU A 217 -8.61 -13.94 -1.52
CA LEU A 217 -9.04 -15.28 -1.88
C LEU A 217 -10.37 -15.21 -2.63
N ASP A 218 -10.30 -15.25 -3.96
CA ASP A 218 -11.48 -15.19 -4.81
C ASP A 218 -12.09 -16.58 -5.02
N VAL A 219 -13.14 -16.88 -4.26
CA VAL A 219 -13.95 -18.11 -4.39
C VAL A 219 -15.27 -17.86 -5.12
N GLY A 220 -15.38 -16.74 -5.83
CA GLY A 220 -16.63 -16.22 -6.38
C GLY A 220 -17.36 -15.30 -5.40
N THR A 221 -18.46 -14.71 -5.86
CA THR A 221 -19.31 -13.81 -5.09
C THR A 221 -20.78 -14.15 -5.32
N ASN A 222 -21.60 -13.99 -4.29
CA ASN A 222 -23.05 -14.09 -4.38
C ASN A 222 -23.70 -12.74 -4.71
N ASN A 223 -22.91 -11.68 -4.87
CA ASN A 223 -23.43 -10.35 -5.16
C ASN A 223 -23.82 -10.24 -6.64
N GLU A 224 -25.13 -10.36 -6.91
CA GLU A 224 -25.69 -10.25 -8.26
C GLU A 224 -25.36 -8.94 -8.98
N THR A 225 -25.14 -7.85 -8.23
CA THR A 225 -24.81 -6.54 -8.84
C THR A 225 -23.41 -6.61 -9.45
N LEU A 226 -22.47 -7.23 -8.73
CA LEU A 226 -21.10 -7.40 -9.20
C LEU A 226 -21.01 -8.42 -10.34
N LEU A 227 -21.80 -9.50 -10.28
CA LEU A 227 -21.87 -10.48 -11.36
C LEU A 227 -22.43 -9.90 -12.67
N LYS A 228 -23.20 -8.81 -12.61
CA LYS A 228 -23.78 -8.12 -13.78
C LYS A 228 -22.94 -6.92 -14.21
N ASP A 229 -21.91 -6.55 -13.46
CA ASP A 229 -21.05 -5.41 -13.78
C ASP A 229 -19.96 -5.83 -14.78
N PRO A 230 -19.91 -5.26 -15.99
CA PRO A 230 -18.91 -5.61 -17.01
C PRO A 230 -17.48 -5.25 -16.60
N LEU A 231 -17.28 -4.43 -15.57
CA LEU A 231 -15.95 -4.15 -15.00
C LEU A 231 -15.50 -5.23 -14.01
N CYS A 232 -16.38 -6.16 -13.65
CA CYS A 232 -16.15 -7.21 -12.65
C CYS A 232 -16.27 -8.64 -13.20
N GLU A 233 -16.63 -8.79 -14.49
CA GLU A 233 -16.78 -10.08 -15.19
C GLU A 233 -15.43 -10.76 -15.50
#